data_AF-R4FBR9-F1
#
_entry.id   AF-R4FBR9-F1
#
_cell.length_a   1.000
_cell.length_b   1.000
_cell.length_c   1.000
_cell.angle_alpha   90.00
_cell.angle_beta   90.00
_cell.angle_gamma   90.00
#
_symmetry.space_group_name_H-M   'P 1'
#
loop_
_entity.id
_entity.type
_entity.pdbx_description
1 polymer ?
#
loop_
_entity_poly.entity_id
_entity_poly.type
_entity_poly.pdbx_seq_one_letter_code
_entity_poly.pdbx_strand_id
1 'polypeptide(L)' 'MIIATATIGFIFLYLTIATFSMLNKARMYPPKKVLKQRISVFGSLAIFFIAVTLLLMRIQ' A
#
# COMPACT_ATOMS: atom_id res chain seq x y z
N MET A 1 2.83 17.95 -9.13
CA MET A 1 1.72 17.08 -8.70
C MET A 1 2.08 15.59 -8.79
N ILE A 2 2.62 15.13 -9.93
CA ILE A 2 3.08 13.75 -10.15
C ILE A 2 4.07 13.26 -9.08
N ILE A 3 5.08 14.07 -8.73
CA ILE A 3 6.09 13.69 -7.73
C ILE A 3 5.41 13.39 -6.38
N ALA A 4 4.48 14.25 -5.95
CA ALA A 4 3.76 14.06 -4.68
C ALA A 4 2.91 12.78 -4.68
N THR A 5 2.14 12.52 -5.75
CA THR A 5 1.31 11.29 -5.84
C THR A 5 2.17 10.04 -5.93
N ALA A 6 3.31 10.10 -6.61
CA ALA A 6 4.27 9.00 -6.70
C ALA A 6 4.88 8.69 -5.33
N THR A 7 5.32 9.71 -4.59
CA THR A 7 5.88 9.55 -3.23
C THR A 7 4.85 8.94 -2.28
N ILE A 8 3.59 9.41 -2.32
CA ILE A 8 2.52 8.86 -1.48
C ILE A 8 2.25 7.40 -1.83
N GLY A 9 2.17 7.06 -3.12
CA GLY A 9 2.01 5.67 -3.57
C GLY A 9 3.14 4.77 -3.08
N PHE A 10 4.38 5.25 -3.12
CA PHE A 10 5.55 4.51 -2.65
C PHE A 10 5.52 4.27 -1.13
N ILE A 11 5.05 5.24 -0.34
CA ILE A 11 4.87 5.10 1.12
C ILE A 11 3.84 3.99 1.43
N PHE A 12 2.69 3.99 0.75
CA PHE A 12 1.68 2.94 0.95
C PHE A 12 2.16 1.57 0.48
N LEU A 13 2.94 1.51 -0.60
CA LEU A 13 3.56 0.27 -1.05
C LEU A 13 4.52 -0.27 0.01
N TYR A 14 5.38 0.59 0.57
CA TYR A 14 6.27 0.23 1.67
C TYR A 14 5.50 -0.31 2.89
N LEU A 15 4.45 0.40 3.33
CA LEU A 15 3.58 -0.03 4.43
C LEU A 15 2.93 -1.40 4.15
N THR A 16 2.52 -1.65 2.92
CA THR A 16 1.95 -2.94 2.50
C THR A 16 2.97 -4.07 2.67
N ILE A 17 4.20 -3.88 2.18
CA ILE A 17 5.29 -4.86 2.28
C ILE A 17 5.69 -5.09 3.75
N ALA A 18 5.80 -4.02 4.54
CA ALA A 18 6.10 -4.12 5.96
C ALA A 18 5.02 -4.92 6.72
N THR A 19 3.75 -4.64 6.43
CA THR A 19 2.62 -5.34 7.06
C THR A 19 2.55 -6.81 6.61
N PHE A 20 2.90 -7.11 5.35
CA PHE A 20 3.00 -8.48 4.84
C PHE A 20 4.12 -9.28 5.55
N SER A 21 5.28 -8.66 5.74
CA SER A 21 6.40 -9.25 6.50
C SER A 21 6.01 -9.56 7.96
N MET A 22 5.27 -8.64 8.61
CA MET A 22 4.73 -8.88 9.95
C MET A 22 3.66 -9.98 9.97
N LEU A 23 2.82 -10.09 8.93
CA LEU A 23 1.80 -11.12 8.84
C LEU A 23 2.42 -12.52 8.77
N ASN A 24 3.52 -12.66 8.03
CA ASN A 24 4.26 -13.91 7.93
C ASN A 24 4.88 -14.32 9.27
N LYS A 25 5.35 -13.35 10.06
CA LYS A 25 5.91 -13.58 11.41
C LYS A 25 4.87 -13.78 12.51
N ALA A 26 3.63 -13.33 12.32
CA ALA A 26 2.59 -13.44 13.33
C ALA A 26 2.24 -14.92 13.60
N ARG A 27 2.47 -15.41 14.83
CA ARG A 27 2.04 -16.74 15.28
C ARG A 27 0.66 -16.64 15.94
N MET A 28 -0.36 -17.08 15.21
CA MET A 28 -1.77 -17.31 15.61
C MET A 28 -2.64 -16.11 16.07
N TYR A 29 -3.97 -16.30 15.98
CA TYR A 29 -5.05 -15.29 16.05
C TYR A 29 -5.25 -14.73 17.48
N PRO A 30 -5.58 -13.43 17.72
CA PRO A 30 -6.31 -12.49 16.86
C PRO A 30 -5.62 -11.42 15.98
N PRO A 31 -4.30 -11.18 16.00
CA PRO A 31 -3.69 -10.11 15.21
C PRO A 31 -3.66 -10.37 13.69
N LYS A 32 -3.88 -11.61 13.22
CA LYS A 32 -3.76 -11.97 11.79
C LYS A 32 -4.83 -11.37 10.85
N LYS A 33 -6.14 -11.24 11.21
CA LYS A 33 -7.17 -10.71 10.28
C LYS A 33 -7.01 -9.19 10.25
N VAL A 34 -6.64 -8.57 11.36
CA VAL A 34 -6.32 -7.13 11.39
C VAL A 34 -5.13 -6.85 10.46
N LEU A 35 -4.05 -7.65 10.51
CA LEU A 35 -2.93 -7.49 9.58
C LEU A 35 -3.33 -7.78 8.12
N LYS A 36 -4.15 -8.80 7.86
CA LYS A 36 -4.67 -9.06 6.51
C LYS A 36 -5.54 -7.91 5.98
N GLN A 37 -6.40 -7.35 6.82
CA GLN A 37 -7.24 -6.19 6.48
C GLN A 37 -6.36 -4.96 6.21
N ARG A 38 -5.33 -4.72 7.03
CA ARG A 38 -4.36 -3.64 6.81
C ARG A 38 -3.60 -3.80 5.50
N ILE A 39 -3.16 -5.01 5.15
CA ILE A 39 -2.53 -5.29 3.84
C ILE A 39 -3.48 -4.97 2.69
N SER A 40 -4.76 -5.33 2.81
CA SER A 40 -5.77 -5.02 1.79
C SER A 40 -5.99 -3.51 1.65
N VAL A 41 -6.07 -2.77 2.75
CA VAL A 41 -6.24 -1.30 2.75
C VAL A 41 -5.00 -0.60 2.21
N PHE A 42 -3.80 -0.93 2.71
CA PHE A 42 -2.56 -0.31 2.22
C PHE A 42 -2.27 -0.67 0.77
N GLY A 43 -2.55 -1.92 0.37
CA GLY A 43 -2.36 -2.37 -1.01
C GLY A 43 -3.31 -1.68 -1.98
N SER A 44 -4.59 -1.53 -1.63
CA SER A 44 -5.55 -0.80 -2.47
C SER A 44 -5.20 0.69 -2.59
N LEU A 45 -4.76 1.33 -1.50
CA LEU A 45 -4.27 2.71 -1.55
C LEU A 45 -3.00 2.85 -2.39
N ALA A 46 -2.04 1.92 -2.27
CA ALA A 46 -0.83 1.92 -3.07
C ALA A 46 -1.16 1.85 -4.58
N ILE A 47 -2.03 0.91 -4.98
CA ILE A 47 -2.47 0.77 -6.38
C ILE A 47 -3.20 2.02 -6.86
N PHE A 48 -4.08 2.59 -6.03
CA PHE A 48 -4.80 3.82 -6.37
C PHE A 48 -3.85 4.98 -6.67
N PHE A 49 -2.88 5.26 -5.80
CA PHE A 49 -1.93 6.35 -6.03
C PHE A 49 -0.98 6.09 -7.20
N ILE A 50 -0.61 4.84 -7.47
CA ILE A 50 0.15 4.47 -8.67
C ILE A 50 -0.69 4.75 -9.93
N ALA A 51 -1.96 4.33 -9.96
CA ALA A 51 -2.86 4.57 -11.09
C ALA A 51 -3.09 6.07 -11.34
N VAL A 52 -3.31 6.85 -10.28
CA VAL A 52 -3.43 8.32 -10.36
C VAL A 52 -2.16 8.93 -10.91
N THR A 53 -0.98 8.48 -10.46
CA THR A 53 0.31 8.99 -10.95
C THR A 53 0.49 8.70 -12.44
N LEU A 54 0.15 7.49 -12.90
CA LEU A 54 0.20 7.12 -14.32
C LEU A 54 -0.78 7.92 -15.18
N LEU A 55 -1.99 8.16 -14.66
CA LEU A 55 -2.99 9.00 -15.33
C LEU A 55 -2.50 10.44 -15.46
N LEU A 56 -1.92 11.00 -14.39
CA LEU A 56 -1.36 12.35 -14.41
C LEU A 56 -0.18 12.46 -15.37
N MET A 57 0.70 11.46 -15.44
CA MET A 57 1.79 11.40 -16.41
C MET A 57 1.30 11.38 -17.87
N ARG A 58 0.10 10.86 -18.13
CA ARG A 58 -0.50 10.85 -19.48
C ARG A 58 -1.17 12.18 -19.86
N ILE A 59 -1.62 12.94 -18.87
CA ILE A 59 -2.36 14.20 -19.08
C ILE A 59 -1.41 15.41 -19.12
N GLN A 60 -0.26 15.32 -18.44
CA GLN A 60 0.79 16.35 -18.43
C GLN A 60 1.55 16.41 -19.76
#